data_AF-A0AA43HUZ9-F1
#
_entry.id   AF-A0AA43HUZ9-F1
#
_cell.length_a   1.000
_cell.length_b   1.000
_cell.length_c   1.000
_cell.angle_alpha   90.00
_cell.angle_beta   90.00
_cell.angle_gamma   90.00
#
_symmetry.space_group_name_H-M   'P 1'
#
loop_
_entity.id
_entity.type
_entity.pdbx_description
1 polymer ?
#
loop_
_entity_poly.entity_id
_entity_poly.type
_entity_poly.pdbx_seq_one_letter_code
_entity_poly.pdbx_strand_id
1 'polypeptide(L)'
;MILNPILYNDNTIMIGVIACCLIVLAVVMIPKAIRHRKQMKQNESEKPVQDEEQEVQMIVVPNDENKKLSYKEKFICRNEIKKRDCVYISHDTHSKIMKLTKALDNITIGGYVDTVLKEHLKEYKDEINNIYSESRKDLL
;
A
#
# COMPACT_ATOMS: atom_id res chain seq x y z
N MET A 1 0.95 66.87 16.98
CA MET A 1 0.99 65.48 17.42
C MET A 1 2.07 64.79 16.61
N ILE A 2 3.29 64.84 17.12
CA ILE A 2 4.52 64.46 16.40
C ILE A 2 4.72 62.96 16.64
N LEU A 3 4.76 62.16 15.57
CA LEU A 3 5.28 60.80 15.64
C LEU A 3 6.53 60.73 14.75
N ASN A 4 7.66 60.46 15.39
CA ASN A 4 9.02 60.49 14.86
C ASN A 4 9.23 59.51 13.69
N PRO A 5 9.89 59.93 12.60
CA PRO A 5 10.32 59.05 11.50
C PRO A 5 11.79 58.64 11.70
N ILE A 6 12.14 57.97 12.79
CA ILE A 6 13.52 57.48 13.00
C ILE A 6 13.49 56.18 13.80
N LEU A 7 13.33 55.04 13.12
CA LEU A 7 13.87 53.74 13.58
C LEU A 7 13.88 52.66 12.46
N TYR A 8 14.17 53.07 11.22
CA TYR A 8 14.47 52.11 10.15
C TYR A 8 15.99 52.03 9.99
N ASN A 9 16.61 51.21 10.82
CA ASN A 9 18.06 51.09 10.90
C ASN A 9 18.34 49.61 11.11
N ASP A 10 18.71 48.90 10.05
CA ASP A 10 19.26 47.54 9.95
C ASP A 10 18.69 46.42 10.83
N ASN A 11 18.59 46.60 12.14
CA ASN A 11 17.95 45.68 13.09
C ASN A 11 16.47 45.47 12.76
N THR A 12 15.71 46.50 12.43
CA THR A 12 14.28 46.35 12.04
C THR A 12 14.15 45.57 10.72
N ILE A 13 15.08 45.77 9.78
CA ILE A 13 15.13 45.07 8.49
C ILE A 13 15.54 43.61 8.70
N MET A 14 16.59 43.38 9.49
CA MET A 14 17.10 42.06 9.84
C MET A 14 16.07 41.25 10.62
N ILE A 15 15.35 41.86 11.57
CA ILE A 15 14.23 41.24 12.28
C ILE A 15 13.11 40.90 11.29
N GLY A 16 12.79 41.79 10.34
CA GLY A 16 11.81 41.54 9.29
C GLY A 16 12.20 40.38 8.36
N VAL A 17 13.46 40.30 7.95
CA VAL A 17 14.00 39.22 7.10
C VAL A 17 14.04 37.89 7.85
N ILE A 18 14.49 37.89 9.11
CA ILE A 18 14.48 36.69 9.96
C ILE A 18 13.05 36.21 10.19
N ALA A 19 12.11 37.11 10.49
CA ALA A 19 10.71 36.77 10.65
C ALA A 19 10.10 36.21 9.34
N CYS A 20 10.42 36.82 8.19
CA CYS A 20 9.97 36.35 6.89
C CYS A 20 10.54 34.96 6.55
N CYS A 21 11.83 34.73 6.80
CA CYS A 21 12.47 33.42 6.62
C CYS A 21 11.86 32.34 7.52
N LEU A 22 11.56 32.66 8.79
CA LEU A 22 10.90 31.73 9.70
C LEU A 22 9.48 31.39 9.23
N ILE A 23 8.74 32.37 8.71
CA ILE A 23 7.40 32.16 8.15
C ILE A 23 7.47 31.28 6.88
N VAL A 24 8.41 31.52 5.97
CA VAL A 24 8.59 30.72 4.75
C VAL A 24 9.01 29.27 5.08
N LEU A 25 9.95 29.09 6.03
CA LEU A 25 10.34 27.77 6.51
C LEU A 25 9.16 27.05 7.17
N ALA A 26 8.32 27.75 7.94
CA ALA A 26 7.10 27.20 8.49
C ALA A 26 6.12 26.77 7.38
N VAL A 27 5.85 27.61 6.38
CA VAL A 27 4.94 27.29 5.26
C VAL A 27 5.43 26.09 4.42
N VAL A 28 6.74 25.84 4.35
CA VAL A 28 7.29 24.67 3.62
C VAL A 28 7.36 23.42 4.50
N MET A 29 7.71 23.55 5.78
CA MET A 29 7.86 22.42 6.70
C MET A 29 6.52 21.93 7.26
N ILE A 30 5.52 22.80 7.45
CA ILE A 30 4.17 22.44 7.90
C ILE A 30 3.50 21.43 6.94
N PRO A 31 3.44 21.63 5.61
CA PRO A 31 2.88 20.63 4.69
C PRO A 31 3.73 19.36 4.61
N LYS A 32 5.07 19.44 4.71
CA LYS A 32 5.95 18.25 4.71
C LYS A 32 5.78 17.41 5.99
N ALA A 33 5.64 18.06 7.15
CA ALA A 33 5.38 17.40 8.43
C ALA A 33 3.96 16.82 8.51
N ILE A 34 2.94 17.50 7.95
CA ILE A 34 1.57 16.97 7.87
C ILE A 34 1.50 15.76 6.92
N ARG A 35 2.22 15.79 5.78
CA ARG A 35 2.33 14.66 4.85
C ARG A 35 3.07 13.46 5.44
N HIS A 36 4.04 13.71 6.32
CA HIS A 36 4.75 12.66 7.05
C HIS A 36 3.92 12.12 8.23
N ARG A 37 3.15 12.97 8.94
CA ARG A 37 2.22 12.54 10.01
C ARG A 37 1.02 11.74 9.50
N LYS A 38 0.52 12.03 8.28
CA LYS A 38 -0.50 11.20 7.63
C LYS A 38 -0.01 9.77 7.35
N GLN A 39 1.29 9.56 7.22
CA GLN A 39 1.92 8.24 7.04
C GLN A 39 2.32 7.57 8.37
N MET A 40 2.07 8.21 9.51
CA MET A 40 2.30 7.62 10.85
C MET A 40 0.99 7.39 11.61
N LYS A 41 -0.06 8.19 11.38
CA LYS A 41 -1.38 7.98 11.98
C LYS A 41 -2.16 6.78 11.40
N GLN A 42 -1.72 6.15 10.32
CA GLN A 42 -2.29 4.87 9.86
C GLN A 42 -1.56 3.66 10.47
N ASN A 43 -0.58 3.90 11.35
CA ASN A 43 0.41 2.90 11.75
C ASN A 43 0.46 2.72 13.28
N GLU A 44 -0.35 3.46 14.04
CA GLU A 44 -0.34 3.42 15.52
C GLU A 44 -1.76 3.51 16.11
N SER A 45 -2.66 2.66 15.63
CA SER A 45 -3.83 2.23 16.39
C SER A 45 -4.35 0.92 15.79
N GLU A 46 -3.76 -0.20 16.23
CA GLU A 46 -4.48 -1.33 16.83
C GLU A 46 -3.49 -2.45 17.16
N LYS A 47 -3.30 -2.68 18.47
CA LYS A 47 -2.80 -3.93 19.03
C LYS A 47 -3.95 -4.97 19.00
N PRO A 48 -3.64 -6.27 19.15
CA PRO A 48 -4.28 -7.36 18.42
C PRO A 48 -5.69 -7.64 18.95
N VAL A 49 -6.65 -7.81 18.05
CA VAL A 49 -7.89 -8.51 18.35
C VAL A 49 -7.86 -9.84 17.63
N GLN A 50 -8.18 -10.85 18.42
CA GLN A 50 -8.09 -12.28 18.20
C GLN A 50 -8.84 -12.76 16.96
N ASP A 51 -8.37 -13.90 16.47
CA ASP A 51 -8.91 -14.67 15.37
C ASP A 51 -10.42 -14.87 15.49
N GLU A 52 -11.16 -14.29 14.56
CA GLU A 52 -12.43 -14.87 14.11
C GLU A 52 -12.35 -15.10 12.61
N GLU A 53 -12.15 -16.37 12.29
CA GLU A 53 -12.20 -16.96 10.97
C GLU A 53 -13.61 -16.77 10.40
N GLN A 54 -13.83 -15.64 9.71
CA GLN A 54 -15.04 -15.44 8.93
C GLN A 54 -14.90 -16.16 7.58
N GLU A 55 -15.52 -17.34 7.53
CA GLU A 55 -15.91 -18.05 6.32
C GLU A 55 -16.45 -17.09 5.25
N VAL A 56 -15.62 -16.80 4.25
CA VAL A 56 -16.14 -16.32 2.97
C VAL A 56 -16.70 -17.56 2.29
N GLN A 57 -18.02 -17.57 2.09
CA GLN A 57 -18.78 -18.63 1.44
C GLN A 57 -18.06 -19.13 0.18
N MET A 58 -17.34 -20.23 0.36
CA MET A 58 -16.88 -21.07 -0.73
C MET A 58 -18.17 -21.66 -1.30
N ILE A 59 -18.47 -21.40 -2.58
CA ILE A 59 -19.39 -22.30 -3.28
C ILE A 59 -18.69 -23.66 -3.20
N VAL A 60 -19.17 -24.52 -2.30
CA VAL A 60 -18.67 -25.87 -2.08
C VAL A 60 -18.91 -26.64 -3.36
N VAL A 61 -17.92 -26.62 -4.25
CA VAL A 61 -17.78 -27.66 -5.25
C VAL A 61 -17.16 -28.84 -4.50
N PRO A 62 -17.77 -30.04 -4.51
CA PRO A 62 -17.30 -31.18 -3.75
C PRO A 62 -15.82 -31.48 -4.04
N ASN A 63 -15.06 -31.69 -2.96
CA ASN A 63 -13.64 -32.01 -2.98
C ASN A 63 -13.44 -33.42 -3.56
N ASP A 64 -13.22 -33.50 -4.88
CA ASP A 64 -12.62 -34.64 -5.55
C ASP A 64 -11.11 -34.37 -5.68
N GLU A 65 -10.30 -34.97 -4.80
CA GLU A 65 -8.85 -34.73 -4.68
C GLU A 65 -8.01 -35.18 -5.89
N ASN A 66 -8.63 -35.40 -7.05
CA ASN A 66 -7.97 -35.75 -8.31
C ASN A 66 -8.42 -34.90 -9.50
N LYS A 67 -9.24 -33.86 -9.30
CA LYS A 67 -9.65 -32.98 -10.40
C LYS A 67 -8.76 -31.75 -10.44
N LYS A 68 -7.80 -31.74 -11.37
CA LYS A 68 -7.02 -30.53 -11.71
C LYS A 68 -8.00 -29.40 -12.03
N LEU A 69 -8.09 -28.42 -11.14
CA LEU A 69 -8.94 -27.24 -11.33
C LEU A 69 -8.61 -26.58 -12.66
N SER A 70 -9.65 -26.23 -13.40
CA SER A 70 -9.51 -25.48 -14.64
C SER A 70 -8.87 -24.13 -14.35
N TYR A 71 -8.12 -23.59 -15.31
CA TYR A 71 -7.49 -22.26 -15.19
C TYR A 71 -8.48 -21.18 -14.70
N LYS A 72 -9.73 -21.23 -15.20
CA LYS A 72 -10.77 -20.29 -14.80
C LYS A 72 -11.13 -20.44 -13.31
N GLU A 73 -11.25 -21.66 -12.82
CA GLU A 73 -11.60 -21.95 -11.42
C GLU A 73 -10.46 -21.55 -10.48
N LYS A 74 -9.20 -21.73 -10.91
CA LYS A 74 -8.03 -21.39 -10.10
C LYS A 74 -7.74 -19.89 -10.05
N PHE A 75 -7.87 -19.18 -11.17
CA PHE A 75 -7.37 -17.80 -11.30
C PHE A 75 -8.43 -16.74 -11.62
N ILE A 76 -9.62 -17.13 -12.06
CA ILE A 76 -10.68 -16.20 -12.49
C ILE A 76 -11.81 -16.24 -11.46
N CYS A 77 -11.54 -15.66 -10.29
CA CYS A 77 -12.49 -15.54 -9.19
C CYS A 77 -12.83 -14.08 -8.90
N ARG A 78 -14.08 -13.83 -8.52
CA ARG A 78 -14.53 -12.51 -8.07
C ARG A 78 -13.94 -12.23 -6.69
N ASN A 79 -12.73 -11.67 -6.66
CA ASN A 79 -12.01 -11.39 -5.43
C ASN A 79 -12.26 -9.95 -4.96
N GLU A 80 -13.03 -9.80 -3.90
CA GLU A 80 -13.28 -8.52 -3.23
C GLU A 80 -12.17 -8.24 -2.22
N ILE A 81 -11.09 -7.61 -2.69
CA ILE A 81 -9.97 -7.26 -1.82
C ILE A 81 -10.38 -6.05 -0.94
N LYS A 82 -10.49 -6.26 0.37
CA LYS A 82 -10.84 -5.22 1.35
C LYS A 82 -9.67 -4.28 1.66
N LYS A 83 -8.45 -4.82 1.78
CA LYS A 83 -7.21 -4.07 2.06
C LYS A 83 -6.20 -4.34 0.96
N ARG A 84 -5.71 -3.28 0.30
CA ARG A 84 -4.81 -3.37 -0.86
C ARG A 84 -3.49 -2.67 -0.58
N ASP A 85 -2.41 -3.40 -0.78
CA ASP A 85 -1.07 -2.84 -0.91
C ASP A 85 -0.68 -2.82 -2.39
N CYS A 86 -0.06 -1.73 -2.84
CA CYS A 86 0.32 -1.57 -4.24
C CYS A 86 1.70 -2.17 -4.48
N VAL A 87 1.80 -3.02 -5.51
CA VAL A 87 3.08 -3.54 -6.02
C VAL A 87 3.34 -3.03 -7.43
N TYR A 88 4.62 -2.81 -7.75
CA TYR A 88 5.02 -2.46 -9.11
C TYR A 88 5.22 -3.72 -9.95
N ILE A 89 4.75 -3.65 -11.18
CA ILE A 89 5.00 -4.66 -12.22
C ILE A 89 5.39 -3.94 -13.51
N SER A 90 6.02 -4.66 -14.43
CA SER A 90 6.38 -4.10 -15.73
C SER A 90 5.14 -3.68 -16.52
N HIS A 91 5.30 -2.66 -17.36
CA HIS A 91 4.24 -2.14 -18.22
C HIS A 91 3.65 -3.22 -19.14
N ASP A 92 4.51 -4.10 -19.68
CA ASP A 92 4.08 -5.16 -20.59
C ASP A 92 3.23 -6.21 -19.88
N THR A 93 3.61 -6.59 -18.66
CA THR A 93 2.84 -7.51 -17.83
C THR A 93 1.49 -6.89 -17.46
N HIS A 94 1.49 -5.64 -17.01
CA HIS A 94 0.26 -4.90 -16.72
C HIS A 94 -0.67 -4.85 -17.94
N SER A 95 -0.13 -4.56 -19.13
CA SER A 95 -0.89 -4.49 -20.38
C SER A 95 -1.52 -5.82 -20.77
N LYS A 96 -0.81 -6.94 -20.58
CA LYS A 96 -1.36 -8.29 -20.82
C LYS A 96 -2.48 -8.62 -19.85
N ILE A 97 -2.29 -8.34 -18.56
CA ILE A 97 -3.31 -8.57 -17.53
C ILE A 97 -4.55 -7.72 -17.82
N MET A 98 -4.38 -6.45 -18.16
CA MET A 98 -5.48 -5.56 -18.51
C MET A 98 -6.32 -6.08 -19.69
N LYS A 99 -5.67 -6.62 -20.73
CA LYS A 99 -6.39 -7.25 -21.85
C LYS A 99 -7.16 -8.50 -21.40
N LEU A 100 -6.54 -9.33 -20.56
CA LEU A 100 -7.17 -10.54 -20.02
C LEU A 100 -8.38 -10.21 -19.16
N THR A 101 -8.27 -9.28 -18.20
CA THR A 101 -9.38 -8.94 -17.30
C THR A 101 -10.54 -8.30 -18.06
N LYS A 102 -10.26 -7.51 -19.10
CA LYS A 102 -11.28 -6.95 -20.00
C LYS A 102 -12.02 -8.00 -20.82
N ALA A 103 -11.41 -9.15 -21.11
CA ALA A 103 -12.04 -10.22 -21.87
C ALA A 103 -12.92 -11.14 -21.00
N LEU A 104 -12.80 -11.06 -19.67
CA LEU A 104 -13.42 -12.01 -18.73
C LEU A 104 -14.52 -11.38 -17.85
N ASP A 105 -14.79 -10.07 -18.01
CA ASP A 105 -15.85 -9.21 -17.44
C ASP A 105 -16.10 -9.25 -15.90
N ASN A 106 -15.47 -10.17 -15.17
CA ASN A 106 -15.79 -10.50 -13.78
C ASN A 106 -14.57 -10.49 -12.85
N ILE A 107 -13.45 -9.91 -13.29
CA ILE A 107 -12.24 -9.81 -12.47
C ILE A 107 -11.55 -8.46 -12.66
N THR A 108 -11.00 -7.93 -11.57
CA THR A 108 -10.20 -6.70 -11.61
C THR A 108 -8.72 -7.05 -11.80
N ILE A 109 -7.92 -6.12 -12.32
CA ILE A 109 -6.46 -6.30 -12.46
C ILE A 109 -5.85 -6.68 -11.11
N GLY A 110 -6.17 -5.92 -10.05
CA GLY A 110 -5.69 -6.20 -8.70
C GLY A 110 -6.18 -7.55 -8.17
N GLY A 111 -7.44 -7.91 -8.43
CA GLY A 111 -8.01 -9.21 -8.07
C GLY A 111 -7.24 -10.37 -8.70
N TYR A 112 -6.96 -10.29 -10.00
CA TYR A 112 -6.21 -11.31 -10.72
C TYR A 112 -4.76 -11.42 -10.21
N VAL A 113 -4.08 -10.30 -10.03
CA VAL A 113 -2.70 -10.28 -9.52
C VAL A 113 -2.63 -10.88 -8.12
N ASP A 114 -3.57 -10.53 -7.23
CA ASP A 114 -3.63 -11.08 -5.87
C ASP A 114 -3.83 -12.61 -5.89
N THR A 115 -4.75 -13.12 -6.71
CA THR A 115 -4.97 -14.57 -6.83
C THR A 115 -3.74 -15.30 -7.36
N VAL A 116 -3.10 -14.79 -8.42
CA VAL A 116 -1.88 -15.39 -8.98
C VAL A 116 -0.75 -15.42 -7.95
N LEU A 117 -0.54 -14.32 -7.22
CA LEU A 117 0.50 -14.25 -6.19
C LEU A 117 0.20 -15.19 -5.03
N LYS A 118 -1.05 -15.27 -4.56
CA LYS A 118 -1.46 -16.22 -3.51
C LYS A 118 -1.21 -17.66 -3.92
N GLU A 119 -1.62 -18.06 -5.11
CA GLU A 119 -1.40 -19.42 -5.61
C GLU A 119 0.09 -19.71 -5.79
N HIS A 120 0.88 -18.75 -6.27
CA HIS A 120 2.33 -18.90 -6.36
C HIS A 120 2.99 -19.09 -4.99
N LEU A 121 2.66 -18.26 -4.00
CA LEU A 121 3.18 -18.39 -2.64
C LEU A 121 2.76 -19.70 -1.98
N LYS A 122 1.55 -20.18 -2.27
CA LYS A 122 1.05 -21.47 -1.78
C LYS A 122 1.79 -22.65 -2.41
N GLU A 123 2.00 -22.62 -3.72
CA GLU A 123 2.65 -23.70 -4.48
C GLU A 123 4.14 -23.85 -4.13
N TYR A 124 4.85 -22.73 -3.95
CA TYR A 124 6.29 -22.71 -3.68
C TYR A 124 6.63 -22.40 -2.22
N LYS A 125 5.70 -22.62 -1.29
CA LYS A 125 5.85 -22.26 0.13
C LYS A 125 7.15 -22.80 0.73
N ASP A 126 7.42 -24.10 0.53
CA ASP A 126 8.57 -24.77 1.16
C ASP A 126 9.90 -24.28 0.59
N GLU A 127 9.98 -24.07 -0.73
CA GLU A 127 11.17 -23.52 -1.40
C GLU A 127 11.44 -22.08 -0.95
N ILE A 128 10.40 -21.25 -0.90
CA ILE A 128 10.49 -19.86 -0.44
C ILE A 128 10.94 -19.83 1.03
N ASN A 129 10.38 -20.69 1.87
CA ASN A 129 10.76 -20.80 3.28
C ASN A 129 12.19 -21.27 3.46
N ASN A 130 12.68 -22.18 2.61
CA ASN A 130 14.07 -22.63 2.65
C ASN A 130 15.03 -21.47 2.30
N ILE A 131 14.74 -20.72 1.22
CA ILE A 131 15.51 -19.53 0.85
C ILE A 131 15.51 -18.50 1.99
N TYR A 132 14.35 -18.30 2.62
CA TYR A 132 14.21 -17.36 3.72
C TYR A 132 15.01 -17.81 4.95
N SER A 133 14.88 -19.08 5.37
CA SER A 133 15.53 -19.62 6.57
C SER A 133 17.06 -19.66 6.46
N GLU A 134 17.58 -19.92 5.26
CA GLU A 134 19.01 -19.79 4.94
C GLU A 134 19.50 -18.34 5.09
N SER A 135 18.64 -17.36 4.81
CA SER A 135 18.99 -15.96 4.81
C SER A 135 18.88 -15.30 6.19
N ARG A 136 17.85 -15.59 7.01
CA ARG A 136 17.69 -15.21 8.43
C ARG A 136 16.60 -16.05 9.08
N LYS A 137 16.83 -16.49 10.33
CA LYS A 137 15.85 -17.15 11.22
C LYS A 137 14.44 -16.57 11.07
N ASP A 138 13.57 -17.38 10.48
CA ASP A 138 12.11 -17.43 10.49
C ASP A 138 11.29 -16.16 10.23
N LEU A 139 10.62 -16.12 9.08
CA LEU A 139 9.32 -15.51 8.87
C LEU A 139 8.48 -16.57 8.17
N LEU A 140 8.03 -17.55 8.94
CA LEU A 140 6.76 -18.28 8.86
C LEU A 140 6.76 -19.41 9.90
#